data_AF-A0A4R4M6P5-F1
#
_entry.id   AF-A0A4R4M6P5-F1
#
_cell.length_a   1.000
_cell.length_b   1.000
_cell.length_c   1.000
_cell.angle_alpha   90.00
_cell.angle_beta   90.00
_cell.angle_gamma   90.00
#
_symmetry.space_group_name_H-M   'P 1'
#
loop_
_entity.id
_entity.type
_entity.pdbx_description
1 polymer ?
#
loop_
_entity_poly.entity_id
_entity_poly.type
_entity_poly.pdbx_seq_one_letter_code
_entity_poly.pdbx_strand_id
1 'polypeptide(L)' 'MSDFPTYAPSEEHELLRRTVRELADAKIAPFAAEVDEESRFPREALDA' A
#
# COMPACT_ATOMS: atom_id res chain seq x y z
N MET A 1 -27.64 5.82 -17.30
CA MET A 1 -26.31 5.17 -17.30
C MET A 1 -26.08 4.69 -15.88
N SER A 2 -25.59 3.46 -15.67
CA SER A 2 -25.38 2.91 -14.32
C SER A 2 -24.44 3.82 -13.52
N ASP A 3 -24.81 4.17 -12.28
CA ASP A 3 -23.97 4.93 -11.33
C ASP A 3 -22.70 4.18 -10.90
N PHE A 4 -22.57 2.91 -11.28
CA PHE A 4 -21.43 2.07 -10.95
C PHE A 4 -20.79 1.50 -12.24
N PRO A 5 -19.54 1.86 -12.56
CA PRO A 5 -18.79 1.26 -13.65
C PRO A 5 -18.60 -0.25 -13.41
N THR A 6 -18.73 -1.06 -14.46
CA THR A 6 -18.71 -2.54 -14.41
C THR A 6 -17.48 -3.16 -13.71
N TYR A 7 -16.40 -2.41 -13.58
CA TYR A 7 -15.15 -2.84 -12.92
C TYR A 7 -14.66 -1.87 -11.84
N ALA A 8 -15.54 -0.94 -11.41
CA ALA A 8 -15.19 -0.06 -10.31
C ALA A 8 -15.03 -0.87 -9.02
N PRO A 9 -14.01 -0.57 -8.20
CA PRO A 9 -13.94 -1.09 -6.85
C PRO A 9 -15.19 -0.67 -6.05
N SER A 10 -15.64 -1.52 -5.13
CA SER A 10 -16.64 -1.13 -4.15
C SER A 10 -16.06 -0.07 -3.20
N GLU A 11 -16.92 0.61 -2.45
CA GLU A 11 -16.49 1.53 -1.39
C GLU A 11 -15.55 0.84 -0.38
N GLU A 12 -15.84 -0.41 -0.02
CA GLU A 12 -14.98 -1.20 0.86
C GLU A 12 -13.58 -1.44 0.24
N HIS A 13 -13.51 -1.76 -1.06
CA HIS A 13 -12.22 -1.89 -1.74
C HIS A 13 -11.45 -0.57 -1.81
N GLU A 14 -12.14 0.56 -1.99
CA GLU A 14 -11.49 1.87 -1.95
C GLU A 14 -10.97 2.23 -0.55
N LEU A 15 -11.73 1.88 0.49
CA LEU A 15 -11.29 2.03 1.87
C LEU A 15 -10.05 1.18 2.13
N LEU A 16 -10.08 -0.10 1.75
CA LEU A 16 -8.93 -1.01 1.88
C LEU A 16 -7.68 -0.45 1.17
N ARG A 17 -7.83 0.02 -0.07
CA ARG A 17 -6.72 0.61 -0.85
C ARG A 17 -6.14 1.84 -0.18
N ARG A 18 -6.99 2.68 0.43
CA ARG A 18 -6.54 3.87 1.16
C ARG A 18 -5.73 3.47 2.39
N THR A 19 -6.24 2.57 3.21
CA THR A 19 -5.55 2.07 4.40
C THR A 19 -4.20 1.46 4.05
N VAL A 20 -4.13 0.64 2.99
CA VAL A 20 -2.87 0.03 2.54
C VAL A 20 -1.87 1.10 2.06
N ARG A 21 -2.35 2.14 1.38
CA ARG A 21 -1.48 3.25 0.92
C ARG A 21 -0.92 4.04 2.09
N GLU A 22 -1.74 4.38 3.07
CA GLU A 22 -1.31 5.07 4.30
C GLU A 22 -0.27 4.24 5.08
N LEU A 23 -0.47 2.93 5.19
CA LEU A 23 0.51 2.02 5.80
C LEU A 23 1.84 2.01 5.02
N ALA A 24 1.77 1.90 3.69
CA ALA A 24 2.96 1.90 2.84
C ALA A 24 3.75 3.21 2.95
N ASP A 25 3.07 4.35 2.92
CA ASP A 25 3.69 5.67 3.09
C ASP A 25 4.37 5.81 4.46
N ALA A 26 3.75 5.29 5.51
CA ALA A 26 4.25 5.43 6.88
C ALA A 26 5.35 4.42 7.25
N LYS A 27 5.30 3.19 6.71
CA LYS A 27 6.12 2.06 7.20
C LYS A 27 7.06 1.47 6.17
N ILE A 28 6.80 1.67 4.88
CA ILE A 28 7.61 1.08 3.80
C ILE A 28 8.45 2.14 3.10
N ALA A 29 7.83 3.25 2.66
CA ALA A 29 8.48 4.31 1.90
C ALA A 29 9.75 4.88 2.56
N PRO A 30 9.82 5.10 3.90
CA PRO A 30 11.02 5.66 4.54
C PRO A 30 12.27 4.78 4.42
N PHE A 31 12.11 3.47 4.30
CA PHE A 31 13.22 2.50 4.33
C PHE A 31 13.51 1.89 2.95
N ALA A 32 12.64 2.11 1.97
CA ALA A 32 12.70 1.44 0.67
C ALA A 32 14.03 1.65 -0.07
N ALA A 33 14.61 2.85 -0.01
CA ALA A 33 15.89 3.15 -0.65
C ALA A 33 17.07 2.42 0.00
N GLU A 34 17.12 2.41 1.34
CA GLU A 34 18.16 1.71 2.11
C GLU A 34 18.09 0.20 1.89
N VAL A 35 16.88 -0.37 1.90
CA VAL A 35 16.64 -1.80 1.65
C VAL A 35 17.18 -2.23 0.27
N ASP A 36 16.95 -1.41 -0.76
CA ASP A 36 17.45 -1.63 -2.12
C ASP A 36 18.97 -1.56 -2.17
N GLU A 37 19.56 -0.49 -1.62
CA GLU A 37 21.02 -0.28 -1.58
C GLU A 37 21.75 -1.43 -0.87
N GLU A 38 21.21 -1.89 0.26
CA GLU A 38 21.82 -2.96 1.06
C GLU A 38 21.46 -4.37 0.57
N SER A 39 20.56 -4.50 -0.40
CA SER A 39 20.04 -5.79 -0.89
C SER A 39 19.57 -6.71 0.25
N ARG A 40 18.88 -6.13 1.24
CA ARG A 40 18.47 -6.83 2.47
C ARG A 40 16.98 -7.14 2.49
N PHE A 41 16.56 -8.00 3.42
CA PHE A 41 15.14 -8.22 3.68
C PHE A 41 14.54 -7.07 4.52
N PRO A 42 13.39 -6.48 4.13
CA PRO A 42 12.78 -5.35 4.83
C PRO A 42 11.96 -5.83 6.05
N ARG A 43 12.61 -5.95 7.22
CA ARG A 43 11.91 -6.33 8.47
C ARG A 43 10.88 -5.28 8.89
N GLU A 44 11.16 -4.01 8.62
CA GLU A 44 10.29 -2.87 8.92
C GLU A 44 8.93 -2.98 8.21
N ALA A 45 8.91 -3.52 6.99
CA ALA A 45 7.70 -3.76 6.23
C ALA A 45 6.95 -5.03 6.68
N LEU A 46 7.66 -6.02 7.22
CA LEU A 46 7.06 -7.24 7.77
C LEU A 46 6.35 -6.97 9.10
N ASP A 47 6.92 -6.10 9.93
CA ASP A 47 6.41 -5.77 11.28
C ASP A 47 5.35 -4.65 11.28
N ALA A 48 5.00 -4.11 10.11
CA ALA A 48 4.05 -3.01 9.91
C ALA A 48 2.59 -3.43 10.17
#